data_AF-A0A7C4BIK1-F1
#
_entry.id   AF-A0A7C4BIK1-F1
#
_cell.length_a   1.000
_cell.length_b   1.000
_cell.length_c   1.000
_cell.angle_alpha   90.00
_cell.angle_beta   90.00
_cell.angle_gamma   90.00
#
_symmetry.space_group_name_H-M   'P 1'
#
loop_
_entity.id
_entity.type
_entity.pdbx_description
1 polymer ?
#
loop_
_entity_poly.entity_id
_entity_poly.type
_entity_poly.pdbx_seq_one_letter_code
_entity_poly.pdbx_strand_id
1 'polypeptide(L)'
;MEITEIRISRVDTPNRRLRGYASVTFDHVFVVRDIRIIEGKKGLFVAMPSRKVQDPCPKCRFRNPVTNRYCGSCGAHLPPFDEQRMPPSQQHRDLAHPISTEFREYLQRRILEAYEHPTETAGQESEPPSDT
;
A
#
# COMPACT_ATOMS: atom_id res chain seq x y z
N MET A 1 -17.32 -4.18 -11.09
CA MET A 1 -16.89 -4.02 -9.69
C MET A 1 -17.03 -2.56 -9.35
N GLU A 2 -17.86 -2.25 -8.38
CA GLU A 2 -18.20 -0.90 -7.97
C GLU A 2 -17.48 -0.53 -6.67
N ILE A 3 -17.10 0.74 -6.55
CA ILE A 3 -16.54 1.27 -5.32
C ILE A 3 -17.68 1.79 -4.47
N THR A 4 -17.94 1.10 -3.36
CA THR A 4 -19.09 1.37 -2.49
C THR A 4 -18.76 2.33 -1.35
N GLU A 5 -17.51 2.36 -0.90
CA GLU A 5 -17.05 3.24 0.17
C GLU A 5 -15.58 3.62 -0.04
N ILE A 6 -15.23 4.87 0.29
CA ILE A 6 -13.84 5.35 0.29
C ILE A 6 -13.60 6.09 1.61
N ARG A 7 -12.58 5.65 2.37
CA ARG A 7 -12.11 6.34 3.56
C ARG A 7 -10.73 6.93 3.29
N ILE A 8 -10.57 8.22 3.60
CA ILE A 8 -9.33 8.96 3.36
C ILE A 8 -8.68 9.35 4.69
N SER A 9 -7.40 9.05 4.84
CA SER A 9 -6.55 9.51 5.95
C SER A 9 -5.49 10.44 5.38
N ARG A 10 -5.66 11.75 5.60
CA ARG A 10 -4.70 12.76 5.14
C ARG A 10 -3.43 12.73 5.98
N VAL A 11 -2.30 13.04 5.36
CA VAL A 11 -0.99 13.10 6.02
C VAL A 11 -0.35 14.44 5.70
N ASP A 12 -0.36 15.34 6.69
CA ASP A 12 0.22 16.67 6.57
C ASP A 12 1.69 16.67 7.00
N THR A 13 2.52 15.96 6.23
CA THR A 13 3.98 16.03 6.41
C THR A 13 4.58 16.99 5.39
N PRO A 14 5.17 18.12 5.81
CA PRO A 14 5.79 19.05 4.88
C PRO A 14 6.95 18.37 4.14
N ASN A 15 7.09 18.68 2.84
CA ASN A 15 8.18 18.22 1.97
C ASN A 15 8.20 16.72 1.62
N ARG A 16 7.13 15.96 1.91
CA ARG A 16 6.95 14.60 1.40
C ARG A 16 5.93 14.55 0.27
N ARG A 17 6.19 13.66 -0.70
CA ARG A 17 5.25 13.40 -1.81
C ARG A 17 3.99 12.66 -1.37
N LEU A 18 4.01 11.97 -0.24
CA LEU A 18 2.84 11.27 0.28
C LEU A 18 1.87 12.29 0.88
N ARG A 19 0.64 12.33 0.35
CA ARG A 19 -0.41 13.25 0.78
C ARG A 19 -1.47 12.58 1.65
N GLY A 20 -1.63 11.27 1.52
CA GLY A 20 -2.52 10.51 2.37
C GLY A 20 -2.60 9.04 2.01
N TYR A 21 -3.46 8.35 2.73
CA TYR A 21 -3.84 6.97 2.49
C TYR A 21 -5.35 6.88 2.21
N ALA A 22 -5.74 5.93 1.37
CA ALA A 22 -7.10 5.60 1.05
C ALA A 22 -7.35 4.13 1.40
N SER A 23 -8.53 3.86 1.94
CA SER A 23 -9.10 2.51 2.05
C SER A 23 -10.37 2.47 1.23
N VAL A 24 -10.48 1.48 0.35
CA VAL A 24 -11.57 1.37 -0.62
C VAL A 24 -12.31 0.06 -0.39
N THR A 25 -13.63 0.14 -0.26
CA THR A 25 -14.53 -1.01 -0.21
C THR A 25 -15.15 -1.22 -1.59
N PHE A 26 -15.05 -2.45 -2.10
CA PHE A 26 -15.63 -2.90 -3.36
C PHE A 26 -16.84 -3.77 -3.08
N ASP A 27 -17.95 -3.47 -3.77
CA ASP A 27 -19.21 -4.22 -3.74
C ASP A 27 -19.71 -4.56 -2.31
N HIS A 28 -19.39 -3.74 -1.30
CA HIS A 28 -19.64 -3.99 0.13
C HIS A 28 -19.04 -5.28 0.74
N VAL A 29 -18.18 -6.01 0.01
CA VAL A 29 -17.70 -7.34 0.42
C VAL A 29 -16.20 -7.44 0.55
N PHE A 30 -15.44 -6.51 -0.05
CA PHE A 30 -13.99 -6.59 -0.08
C PHE A 30 -13.35 -5.23 0.14
N VAL A 31 -12.38 -5.13 1.06
CA VAL A 31 -11.69 -3.87 1.34
C VAL A 31 -10.21 -3.96 1.01
N VAL A 32 -9.69 -2.93 0.34
CA VAL A 32 -8.26 -2.75 0.11
C VAL A 32 -7.80 -1.52 0.90
N ARG A 33 -6.85 -1.75 1.81
CA ARG A 33 -6.23 -0.71 2.64
C ARG A 33 -4.89 -0.28 2.08
N ASP A 34 -4.33 0.78 2.65
CA ASP A 34 -2.98 1.29 2.38
C ASP A 34 -2.74 1.69 0.91
N ILE A 35 -3.80 2.07 0.21
CA ILE A 35 -3.66 2.74 -1.09
C ILE A 35 -3.10 4.14 -0.82
N ARG A 36 -2.01 4.53 -1.46
CA ARG A 36 -1.32 5.79 -1.20
C ARG A 36 -1.72 6.86 -2.22
N ILE A 37 -1.98 8.06 -1.74
CA ILE A 37 -2.17 9.25 -2.56
C ILE A 37 -0.86 10.02 -2.58
N ILE A 38 -0.26 10.14 -3.76
CA ILE A 38 1.09 10.67 -3.95
C ILE A 38 1.03 11.85 -4.90
N GLU A 39 1.76 12.91 -4.57
CA GLU A 39 2.00 14.03 -5.46
C GLU A 39 3.19 13.75 -6.37
N GLY A 40 2.91 13.64 -7.67
CA GLY A 40 3.90 13.51 -8.73
C GLY A 40 4.15 14.83 -9.45
N LYS A 41 5.01 14.78 -10.48
CA LYS A 41 5.30 15.96 -11.33
C LYS A 41 4.08 16.42 -12.15
N LYS A 42 3.14 15.52 -12.44
CA LYS A 42 1.94 15.76 -13.26
C LYS A 42 0.66 15.89 -12.43
N GLY A 43 0.79 16.09 -11.12
CA GLY A 43 -0.33 16.16 -10.18
C GLY A 43 -0.44 14.92 -9.28
N LEU A 44 -1.56 14.84 -8.57
CA LEU A 44 -1.87 13.74 -7.65
C LEU A 44 -2.16 12.45 -8.41
N PHE A 45 -1.67 11.34 -7.89
CA PHE A 45 -1.96 10.01 -8.41
C PHE A 45 -2.03 8.99 -7.28
N VAL A 46 -2.59 7.83 -7.59
CA VAL A 46 -2.79 6.74 -6.64
C VAL A 46 -1.74 5.66 -6.86
N ALA A 47 -1.07 5.25 -5.78
CA ALA A 47 -0.16 4.12 -5.75
C ALA A 47 -0.77 2.99 -4.92
N MET A 48 -0.78 1.78 -5.48
CA MET A 48 -1.36 0.61 -4.83
C MET A 48 -0.61 0.23 -3.54
N PRO A 49 -1.25 -0.49 -2.61
CA PRO A 49 -0.58 -1.04 -1.44
C PRO A 49 0.55 -1.96 -1.88
N SER A 50 1.74 -1.76 -1.33
CA SER A 50 2.92 -2.52 -1.72
C SER A 50 3.70 -3.04 -0.51
N ARG A 51 4.35 -4.18 -0.68
CA ARG A 51 5.20 -4.81 0.33
C ARG A 51 6.61 -4.99 -0.21
N LYS A 52 7.60 -4.82 0.67
CA LYS A 52 9.00 -5.12 0.35
C LYS A 52 9.14 -6.60 0.03
N VAL A 53 9.89 -6.92 -1.01
CA VAL A 53 10.21 -8.30 -1.37
C VAL A 53 11.07 -8.91 -0.26
N GLN A 54 10.77 -10.16 0.08
CA GLN A 54 11.47 -10.91 1.11
C GLN A 54 11.78 -12.31 0.59
N ASP A 55 13.00 -12.77 0.87
CA ASP A 55 13.48 -14.10 0.52
C ASP A 55 13.65 -14.97 1.77
N PRO A 56 13.33 -16.27 1.68
CA PRO A 56 13.53 -17.19 2.78
C PRO A 56 15.03 -17.48 2.98
N CYS A 57 15.45 -17.53 4.25
CA CYS A 57 16.79 -17.97 4.60
C CYS A 57 17.01 -19.44 4.15
N PRO A 58 18.15 -19.79 3.53
CA PRO A 58 18.43 -21.16 3.10
C PRO A 58 18.57 -22.15 4.27
N LYS A 59 18.89 -21.66 5.48
CA LYS A 59 19.08 -22.49 6.68
C LYS A 59 17.78 -22.71 7.47
N CYS A 60 17.07 -21.64 7.83
CA CYS A 60 15.91 -21.72 8.73
C CYS A 60 14.58 -21.26 8.09
N ARG A 61 14.58 -20.86 6.82
CA ARG A 61 13.42 -20.34 6.07
C ARG A 61 12.76 -19.07 6.63
N PHE A 62 13.35 -18.42 7.63
CA PHE A 62 12.89 -17.10 8.07
C PHE A 62 12.90 -16.12 6.89
N ARG A 63 11.80 -15.36 6.70
CA ARG A 63 11.66 -14.40 5.60
C ARG A 63 12.42 -13.13 5.94
N ASN A 64 13.51 -12.89 5.22
CA ASN A 64 14.34 -11.71 5.40
C ASN A 64 14.09 -10.74 4.24
N PRO A 65 14.15 -9.42 4.47
CA PRO A 65 14.29 -8.47 3.38
C PRO A 65 15.45 -8.88 2.48
N VAL A 66 15.24 -8.79 1.16
CA VAL A 66 16.27 -9.17 0.17
C VAL A 66 17.58 -8.40 0.37
N THR A 67 17.53 -7.21 0.95
CA THR A 67 18.69 -6.35 1.24
C THR A 67 19.56 -6.85 2.40
N ASN A 68 19.10 -7.80 3.22
CA ASN A 68 19.84 -8.24 4.40
C ASN A 68 20.97 -9.21 4.02
N ARG A 69 22.16 -9.02 4.61
CA ARG A 69 23.30 -9.93 4.43
C ARG A 69 23.26 -11.15 5.33
N TYR A 70 22.58 -11.05 6.48
CA TYR A 70 22.47 -12.12 7.46
C TYR A 70 21.01 -12.32 7.87
N CYS A 71 20.66 -13.56 8.18
CA CYS A 71 19.33 -13.93 8.64
C CYS A 71 19.06 -13.37 10.04
N GLY A 72 17.97 -12.62 10.21
CA GLY A 72 17.58 -12.02 11.49
C GLY A 72 17.16 -13.00 12.58
N SER A 73 16.90 -14.27 12.23
CA SER A 73 16.58 -15.33 13.20
C SER A 73 17.77 -16.23 13.56
N CYS A 74 18.50 -16.77 12.58
CA CYS A 74 19.54 -17.78 12.83
C CYS A 74 20.98 -17.32 12.54
N GLY A 75 21.18 -16.08 12.09
CA GLY A 75 22.50 -15.51 11.78
C GLY A 75 23.19 -16.04 10.52
N ALA A 76 22.57 -16.96 9.77
CA ALA A 76 23.17 -17.50 8.54
C ALA A 76 23.38 -16.40 7.47
N HIS A 77 24.46 -16.50 6.71
CA HIS A 77 24.71 -15.63 5.57
C HIS A 77 23.63 -15.84 4.49
N LEU A 78 23.00 -14.75 4.07
CA LEU A 78 21.97 -14.76 3.03
C LEU A 78 22.62 -14.59 1.65
N PRO A 79 21.94 -15.00 0.56
CA PRO A 79 22.42 -14.71 -0.78
C PRO A 79 22.64 -13.21 -0.95
N PRO A 80 23.75 -12.77 -1.56
CA PRO A 80 23.98 -11.35 -1.79
C PRO A 80 22.87 -10.78 -2.69
N PHE A 81 22.30 -9.65 -2.28
CA PHE A 81 21.37 -8.91 -3.12
C PHE A 81 22.11 -8.34 -4.32
N ASP A 82 21.77 -8.83 -5.51
CA ASP A 82 22.28 -8.26 -6.75
C ASP A 82 21.42 -7.04 -7.12
N GLU A 83 21.85 -5.86 -6.65
CA GLU A 83 21.21 -4.56 -6.95
C GLU A 83 21.15 -4.28 -8.46
N GLN A 84 22.04 -4.88 -9.25
CA GLN A 84 22.05 -4.72 -10.71
C GLN A 84 20.96 -5.55 -11.38
N ARG A 85 20.48 -6.63 -10.74
CA ARG A 85 19.37 -7.46 -11.23
C ARG A 85 17.99 -6.92 -10.88
N MET A 86 17.84 -6.19 -9.77
CA MET A 86 16.53 -5.66 -9.35
C MET A 86 16.57 -4.14 -9.14
N PRO A 87 16.03 -3.35 -10.11
CA PRO A 87 15.89 -1.91 -9.92
C PRO A 87 15.00 -1.58 -8.72
N PRO A 88 15.08 -0.36 -8.15
CA PRO A 88 14.30 0.06 -6.99
C PRO A 88 12.78 -0.17 -7.14
N SER A 89 12.26 -0.11 -8.37
CA SER A 89 10.87 -0.40 -8.69
C SER A 89 10.47 -1.86 -8.46
N GLN A 90 11.41 -2.81 -8.49
CA GLN A 90 11.18 -4.24 -8.25
C GLN A 90 11.43 -4.66 -6.79
N GLN A 91 11.97 -3.77 -5.95
CA GLN A 91 12.16 -4.02 -4.52
C GLN A 91 10.83 -4.08 -3.74
N HIS A 92 9.77 -3.50 -4.31
CA HIS A 92 8.43 -3.56 -3.78
C HIS A 92 7.52 -4.22 -4.80
N ARG A 93 6.59 -5.04 -4.32
CA ARG A 93 5.51 -5.57 -5.15
C ARG A 93 4.17 -5.14 -4.59
N ASP A 94 3.27 -4.78 -5.50
CA ASP A 94 1.91 -4.42 -5.15
C ASP A 94 1.16 -5.67 -4.67
N LEU A 95 0.45 -5.54 -3.55
CA LEU A 95 -0.38 -6.59 -2.98
C LEU A 95 -1.73 -6.69 -3.70
N ALA A 96 -2.22 -5.55 -4.20
CA ALA A 96 -3.42 -5.45 -5.02
C ALA A 96 -3.10 -4.55 -6.20
N HIS A 97 -3.58 -4.89 -7.40
CA HIS A 97 -3.44 -4.03 -8.56
C HIS A 97 -4.63 -4.22 -9.52
N PRO A 98 -5.12 -3.14 -10.15
CA PRO A 98 -6.10 -3.24 -11.20
C PRO A 98 -5.48 -3.96 -12.41
N ILE A 99 -6.23 -4.92 -12.98
CA ILE A 99 -5.78 -5.69 -14.14
C ILE A 99 -5.99 -4.87 -15.43
N SER A 100 -7.11 -4.14 -15.53
CA SER A 100 -7.44 -3.33 -16.70
C SER A 100 -7.10 -1.86 -16.49
N THR A 101 -6.71 -1.20 -17.59
CA THR A 101 -6.47 0.25 -17.62
C THR A 101 -7.73 1.04 -17.27
N GLU A 102 -8.89 0.62 -17.76
CA GLU A 102 -10.18 1.25 -17.47
C GLU A 102 -10.46 1.28 -15.97
N PHE A 103 -10.31 0.14 -15.28
CA PHE A 103 -10.55 0.09 -13.84
C PHE A 103 -9.50 0.88 -13.05
N ARG A 104 -8.25 0.92 -13.53
CA ARG A 104 -7.19 1.76 -12.95
C ARG A 104 -7.58 3.24 -12.99
N GLU A 105 -8.05 3.73 -14.13
CA GLU A 105 -8.48 5.12 -14.30
C GLU A 105 -9.72 5.44 -13.46
N TYR A 106 -10.70 4.54 -13.47
CA TYR A 106 -11.89 4.63 -12.63
C TYR A 106 -11.54 4.72 -11.14
N LEU A 107 -10.70 3.79 -10.64
CA LEU A 107 -10.26 3.76 -9.24
C LEU A 107 -9.50 5.02 -8.85
N GLN A 108 -8.56 5.45 -9.70
CA GLN A 108 -7.78 6.66 -9.44
C GLN A 108 -8.69 7.89 -9.34
N ARG A 109 -9.60 8.07 -10.32
CA ARG A 109 -10.51 9.21 -10.34
C ARG A 109 -11.38 9.26 -9.08
N ARG A 110 -11.99 8.14 -8.70
CA ARG A 110 -12.89 8.07 -7.53
C ARG A 110 -12.17 8.37 -6.22
N ILE A 111 -10.94 7.89 -6.05
CA ILE A 111 -10.14 8.18 -4.85
C ILE A 111 -9.72 9.65 -4.80
N LEU A 112 -9.27 10.22 -5.91
CA LEU A 112 -8.85 11.63 -5.95
C LEU A 112 -10.02 12.59 -5.73
N GLU A 113 -11.18 12.29 -6.31
CA GLU A 113 -12.44 13.03 -6.06
C GLU A 113 -12.80 13.03 -4.57
N ALA A 114 -12.78 11.87 -3.92
CA ALA A 114 -13.04 11.74 -2.48
C ALA A 114 -11.94 12.42 -1.62
N TYR A 115 -10.71 12.50 -2.13
CA TYR A 115 -9.63 13.20 -1.45
C TYR A 115 -9.83 14.72 -1.46
N GLU A 116 -10.30 15.29 -2.57
CA GLU A 116 -10.57 16.73 -2.70
C GLU A 116 -11.84 17.15 -1.95
N HIS A 117 -12.87 16.30 -1.98
CA HIS A 117 -14.15 16.50 -1.30
C HIS A 117 -14.32 15.47 -0.17
N PRO A 118 -13.66 15.66 0.99
CA PRO A 118 -13.85 14.77 2.13
C PRO A 118 -15.31 14.90 2.61
N THR A 119 -16.14 13.92 2.27
CA THR A 119 -17.47 13.81 2.86
C THR A 119 -17.30 13.55 4.36
N GLU A 120 -18.10 14.22 5.19
CA GLU A 120 -18.02 14.23 6.66
C GLU A 120 -18.23 12.86 7.35
N THR A 121 -18.18 11.75 6.62
CA THR A 121 -18.40 10.39 7.11
C THR A 121 -17.25 9.85 7.98
N ALA A 122 -16.22 10.64 8.25
CA ALA A 122 -14.99 10.24 8.94
C ALA A 122 -15.07 10.36 10.48
N GLY A 123 -16.20 9.99 11.09
CA GLY A 123 -16.43 10.22 12.52
C GLY A 123 -17.30 9.20 13.22
N GLN A 124 -17.14 7.89 12.98
CA GLN A 124 -17.55 6.86 13.94
C GLN A 124 -16.54 5.69 13.91
N GLU A 125 -15.48 5.81 14.71
CA GLU A 125 -14.85 4.64 15.31
C GLU A 125 -15.93 3.95 16.15
N SER A 126 -16.42 2.79 15.71
CA SER A 126 -17.15 1.89 16.60
C SER A 126 -16.12 1.31 17.55
N GLU A 127 -16.20 1.70 18.83
CA GLU A 127 -15.53 0.98 19.91
C GLU A 127 -15.84 -0.51 19.76
N PRO A 128 -14.84 -1.41 19.88
CA PRO A 128 -15.14 -2.83 20.00
C PRO A 128 -15.97 -3.03 21.29
N PRO A 129 -17.01 -3.87 21.27
CA PRO A 129 -17.80 -4.12 22.47
C PRO A 129 -16.86 -4.62 23.57
N SER A 130 -16.89 -3.94 24.72
CA SER A 130 -16.22 -4.39 25.93
C SER A 130 -16.86 -5.69 26.37
N ASP A 131 -16.15 -6.81 26.17
CA ASP A 131 -16.48 -8.09 26.81
C ASP A 131 -16.59 -7.87 28.32
N THR A 132 -17.80 -8.08 28.85
CA THR A 132 -18.08 -8.22 30.29
C THR A 132 -18.52 -9.65 30.53
#